data_AF-A0A834K378-F1
#
_entry.id   AF-A0A834K378-F1
#
_cell.length_a   1.000
_cell.length_b   1.000
_cell.length_c   1.000
_cell.angle_alpha   90.00
_cell.angle_beta   90.00
_cell.angle_gamma   90.00
#
_symmetry.space_group_name_H-M   'P 1'
#
loop_
_entity.id
_entity.type
_entity.pdbx_description
1 polymer ?
#
loop_
_entity_poly.entity_id
_entity_poly.type
_entity_poly.pdbx_seq_one_letter_code
_entity_poly.pdbx_strand_id
1 'polypeptide(L)'
;MIQQLTIDTIDIIERKTAMLENTISNFTMGINSNNDMIDALFFILEQTAFFGNVVLNFPEITRKILKSQNIWKEIIIWSFNFASKMQYLVDESIITEISLAIEELNNTKQKSELTNYRENNYLPKKKTFKKGMTKQKRGPKLIKYDL
;
A
#
# COMPACT_ATOMS: atom_id res chain seq x y z
N MET A 1 2.65 27.44 9.00
CA MET A 1 1.95 27.05 7.75
C MET A 1 1.69 25.54 7.69
N ILE A 2 2.71 24.69 7.77
CA ILE A 2 2.55 23.22 7.77
C ILE A 2 1.78 22.71 9.00
N GLN A 3 2.03 23.28 10.18
CA GLN A 3 1.31 22.90 11.42
C GLN A 3 -0.18 23.22 11.36
N GLN A 4 -0.56 24.36 10.76
CA GLN A 4 -1.96 24.75 10.62
C GLN A 4 -2.72 23.80 9.69
N LEU A 5 -2.10 23.47 8.54
CA LEU A 5 -2.65 22.47 7.61
C LEU A 5 -2.83 21.10 8.27
N THR A 6 -1.92 20.72 9.16
CA THR A 6 -1.99 19.42 9.86
C THR A 6 -3.17 19.39 10.83
N ILE A 7 -3.37 20.48 11.58
CA ILE A 7 -4.51 20.65 12.49
C ILE A 7 -5.81 20.61 11.68
N ASP A 8 -5.90 21.39 10.61
CA ASP A 8 -7.10 21.48 9.77
C ASP A 8 -7.48 20.12 9.16
N THR A 9 -6.49 19.31 8.75
CA THR A 9 -6.73 17.95 8.24
C THR A 9 -7.24 16.98 9.30
N ILE A 10 -6.72 17.04 10.52
CA ILE A 10 -7.16 16.18 11.63
C ILE A 10 -8.59 16.53 12.03
N ASP A 11 -8.91 17.81 12.05
CA ASP A 11 -10.22 18.36 12.42
C ASP A 11 -11.31 17.99 11.40
N ILE A 12 -10.94 17.83 10.13
CA ILE A 12 -11.82 17.33 9.06
C ILE A 12 -12.06 15.82 9.22
N ILE A 13 -11.04 15.07 9.62
CA ILE A 13 -11.13 13.62 9.81
C ILE A 13 -12.05 13.30 10.97
N GLU A 14 -11.88 13.96 12.13
CA GLU A 14 -12.74 13.75 13.31
C GLU A 14 -14.21 14.07 13.03
N ARG A 15 -14.49 15.12 12.26
CA ARG A 15 -15.86 15.47 11.86
C ARG A 15 -16.50 14.41 10.97
N LYS A 16 -15.72 13.79 10.07
CA LYS A 16 -16.22 12.75 9.15
C LYS A 16 -16.42 11.41 9.85
N THR A 17 -15.59 11.04 10.81
CA THR A 17 -15.79 9.82 11.62
C THR A 17 -17.02 9.93 12.51
N ALA A 18 -17.27 11.08 13.13
CA ALA A 18 -18.48 11.32 13.94
C ALA A 18 -19.77 11.25 13.10
N MET A 19 -19.73 11.69 11.83
CA MET A 19 -20.85 11.52 10.90
C MET A 19 -21.09 10.04 10.55
N LEU A 20 -20.02 9.26 10.40
CA LEU A 20 -20.10 7.86 10.00
C LEU A 20 -20.58 6.94 11.14
N GLU A 21 -20.16 7.17 12.38
CA GLU A 21 -20.55 6.36 13.54
C GLU A 21 -22.08 6.35 13.79
N ASN A 22 -22.78 7.44 13.45
CA ASN A 22 -24.24 7.50 13.54
C ASN A 22 -24.97 6.72 12.43
N THR A 23 -24.29 6.43 11.32
CA THR A 23 -24.88 5.79 10.12
C THR A 23 -24.46 4.34 9.91
N ILE A 24 -23.32 3.91 10.45
CA ILE A 24 -22.81 2.53 10.27
C ILE A 24 -23.72 1.49 10.92
N SER A 25 -24.47 1.83 11.98
CA SER A 25 -25.45 0.92 12.59
C SER A 25 -26.64 0.60 11.67
N ASN A 26 -26.90 1.44 10.66
CA ASN A 26 -28.04 1.32 9.74
C ASN A 26 -27.63 1.31 8.26
N PHE A 27 -26.35 1.02 7.93
CA PHE A 27 -25.87 0.94 6.55
C PHE A 27 -26.44 -0.31 5.84
N THR A 28 -27.75 -0.27 5.58
CA THR A 28 -28.37 -1.02 4.50
C THR A 28 -28.20 -0.16 3.26
N MET A 29 -27.61 -0.72 2.22
CA MET A 29 -27.30 -0.08 0.93
C MET A 29 -28.59 0.12 0.11
N GLY A 30 -29.61 0.70 0.77
CA GLY A 30 -30.98 0.81 0.33
C GLY A 30 -31.46 2.24 0.41
N ILE A 31 -31.38 2.92 -0.74
CA ILE A 31 -32.41 3.84 -1.25
C ILE A 31 -32.42 5.29 -0.72
N ASN A 32 -31.69 5.67 0.35
CA ASN A 32 -31.62 7.08 0.79
C ASN A 32 -30.19 7.59 1.06
N SER A 33 -29.26 7.29 0.16
CA SER A 33 -27.86 7.69 0.32
C SER A 33 -27.66 9.16 -0.07
N ASN A 34 -27.44 10.04 0.91
CA ASN A 34 -26.98 11.41 0.67
C ASN A 34 -25.66 11.36 -0.13
N ASN A 35 -25.50 12.21 -1.15
CA ASN A 35 -24.27 12.26 -1.97
C ASN A 35 -23.00 12.37 -1.10
N ASP A 36 -23.07 13.13 -0.01
CA ASP A 36 -21.96 13.26 0.95
C ASP A 36 -21.53 11.94 1.61
N MET A 37 -22.47 11.00 1.81
CA MET A 37 -22.16 9.67 2.36
C MET A 37 -21.50 8.78 1.31
N ILE A 38 -21.96 8.87 0.06
CA ILE A 38 -21.36 8.15 -1.07
C ILE A 38 -19.92 8.65 -1.30
N ASP A 39 -19.72 9.97 -1.27
CA ASP A 39 -18.40 10.59 -1.41
C ASP A 39 -17.47 10.19 -0.27
N ALA A 40 -17.96 10.19 0.98
CA ALA A 40 -17.19 9.74 2.13
C ALA A 40 -16.82 8.26 2.05
N LEU A 41 -17.73 7.41 1.56
CA LEU A 41 -17.48 5.99 1.34
C LEU A 41 -16.37 5.77 0.30
N PHE A 42 -16.49 6.39 -0.87
CA PHE A 42 -15.48 6.27 -1.92
C PHE A 42 -14.13 6.82 -1.48
N PHE A 43 -14.12 7.93 -0.74
CA PHE A 43 -12.90 8.45 -0.15
C PHE A 43 -12.23 7.43 0.78
N ILE A 44 -12.98 6.80 1.68
CA ILE A 44 -12.44 5.76 2.57
C ILE A 44 -11.88 4.59 1.77
N LEU A 45 -12.61 4.11 0.75
CA LEU A 45 -12.16 2.99 -0.08
C LEU A 45 -10.88 3.35 -0.85
N GLU A 46 -10.79 4.55 -1.41
CA GLU A 46 -9.60 5.04 -2.12
C GLU A 46 -8.40 5.15 -1.19
N GLN A 47 -8.57 5.78 -0.02
CA GLN A 47 -7.49 5.89 0.97
C GLN A 47 -7.05 4.51 1.45
N THR A 48 -7.99 3.57 1.61
CA THR A 48 -7.70 2.19 2.00
C THR A 48 -6.88 1.46 0.93
N ALA A 49 -7.28 1.54 -0.33
CA ALA A 49 -6.53 0.96 -1.45
C ALA A 49 -5.12 1.57 -1.56
N PHE A 50 -5.00 2.89 -1.42
CA PHE A 50 -3.71 3.58 -1.40
C PHE A 50 -2.80 3.06 -0.27
N PHE A 51 -3.32 2.95 0.95
CA PHE A 51 -2.57 2.42 2.08
C PHE A 51 -2.20 0.95 1.90
N GLY A 52 -3.07 0.13 1.29
CA GLY A 52 -2.75 -1.25 0.91
C GLY A 52 -1.50 -1.29 0.02
N ASN A 53 -1.48 -0.46 -1.01
CA ASN A 53 -0.33 -0.37 -1.91
C ASN A 53 0.95 0.14 -1.21
N VAL A 54 0.84 1.11 -0.30
CA VAL A 54 1.97 1.61 0.50
C VAL A 54 2.52 0.53 1.43
N VAL A 55 1.66 -0.24 2.10
CA VAL A 55 2.06 -1.36 2.97
C VAL A 55 2.83 -2.41 2.17
N LEU A 56 2.32 -2.79 0.99
CA LEU A 56 2.92 -3.82 0.15
C LEU A 56 4.27 -3.39 -0.45
N ASN A 57 4.40 -2.11 -0.82
CA ASN A 57 5.63 -1.56 -1.40
C ASN A 57 6.71 -1.19 -0.40
N PHE A 58 6.31 -0.68 0.76
CA PHE A 58 7.22 -0.13 1.76
C PHE A 58 7.05 -0.81 3.13
N PRO A 59 7.11 -2.15 3.20
CA PRO A 59 6.80 -2.91 4.41
C PRO A 59 7.66 -2.51 5.61
N GLU A 60 8.96 -2.30 5.40
CA GLU A 60 9.89 -1.95 6.48
C GLU A 60 9.61 -0.56 7.06
N ILE A 61 9.23 0.39 6.21
CA ILE A 61 8.93 1.77 6.61
C ILE A 61 7.58 1.78 7.34
N THR A 62 6.57 1.18 6.72
CA THR A 62 5.22 1.12 7.27
C THR A 62 5.20 0.37 8.60
N ARG A 63 5.93 -0.74 8.74
CA ARG A 63 6.07 -1.47 10.02
C ARG A 63 6.74 -0.63 11.09
N LYS A 64 7.76 0.17 10.76
CA LYS A 64 8.43 1.05 11.73
C LYS A 64 7.49 2.17 12.22
N ILE A 65 6.73 2.78 11.31
CA ILE A 65 5.78 3.84 11.64
C ILE A 65 4.61 3.29 12.46
N LEU A 66 4.04 2.16 12.06
CA LEU A 66 2.90 1.56 12.76
C LEU A 66 3.29 0.92 14.10
N LYS A 67 4.58 0.64 14.33
CA LYS A 67 5.09 0.29 15.66
C LYS A 67 5.11 1.48 16.62
N SER A 68 5.39 2.69 16.14
CA SER A 68 5.38 3.89 16.98
C SER A 68 3.98 4.49 17.13
N GLN A 69 3.08 4.23 16.19
CA GLN A 69 1.72 4.76 16.16
C GLN A 69 0.67 3.63 16.17
N ASN A 70 0.39 3.09 17.35
CA ASN A 70 -0.53 1.95 17.49
C ASN A 70 -1.98 2.29 17.08
N ILE A 71 -2.43 3.52 17.33
CA ILE A 71 -3.76 4.01 16.90
C ILE A 71 -3.90 3.95 15.38
N TRP A 72 -2.84 4.32 14.65
CA TRP A 72 -2.87 4.29 13.17
C TRP A 72 -2.95 2.86 12.65
N LYS A 73 -2.28 1.92 13.33
CA LYS A 73 -2.38 0.50 13.00
C LYS A 73 -3.82 0.01 13.13
N GLU A 74 -4.50 0.37 14.22
CA GLU A 74 -5.89 -0.02 14.46
C GLU A 74 -6.83 0.56 13.40
N ILE A 75 -6.68 1.84 13.05
CA ILE A 75 -7.49 2.51 12.02
C ILE A 75 -7.27 1.87 10.64
N ILE A 76 -6.02 1.58 10.27
CA ILE A 76 -5.70 0.96 8.97
C ILE A 76 -6.26 -0.46 8.90
N ILE A 77 -6.11 -1.26 9.97
CA ILE A 77 -6.69 -2.61 10.03
C ILE A 77 -8.22 -2.55 9.97
N TRP A 78 -8.84 -1.60 10.66
CA TRP A 78 -10.29 -1.40 10.56
C TRP A 78 -10.72 -1.06 9.13
N SER A 79 -9.99 -0.14 8.48
CA SER A 79 -10.26 0.30 7.11
C SER A 79 -10.11 -0.84 6.10
N PHE A 80 -9.08 -1.66 6.25
CA PHE A 80 -8.89 -2.88 5.45
C PHE A 80 -10.05 -3.87 5.63
N ASN A 81 -10.45 -4.16 6.87
CA ASN A 81 -11.58 -5.04 7.14
C ASN A 81 -12.91 -4.48 6.61
N PHE A 82 -13.07 -3.15 6.64
CA PHE A 82 -14.25 -2.48 6.09
C PHE A 82 -14.29 -2.62 4.55
N ALA A 83 -13.18 -2.33 3.86
CA ALA A 83 -13.09 -2.47 2.42
C ALA A 83 -13.27 -3.92 1.94
N SER A 84 -12.77 -4.92 2.69
CA SER A 84 -13.01 -6.34 2.37
C SER A 84 -14.49 -6.73 2.44
N LYS A 85 -15.32 -6.03 3.23
CA LYS A 85 -16.78 -6.26 3.26
C LYS A 85 -17.51 -5.58 2.09
N MET A 86 -16.86 -4.63 1.43
CA MET A 86 -17.39 -3.89 0.28
C MET A 86 -17.04 -4.55 -1.06
N GLN A 87 -17.03 -5.89 -1.11
CA GLN A 87 -16.63 -6.65 -2.29
C GLN A 87 -17.42 -6.35 -3.58
N TYR A 88 -18.62 -5.79 -3.44
CA TYR A 88 -19.47 -5.40 -4.57
C TYR A 88 -19.14 -4.01 -5.15
N LEU A 89 -18.33 -3.22 -4.44
CA LEU A 89 -17.90 -1.88 -4.84
C LEU A 89 -16.41 -1.80 -5.18
N VAL A 90 -15.65 -2.84 -4.86
CA VAL A 90 -14.19 -2.85 -4.92
C VAL A 90 -13.75 -4.03 -5.77
N ASP A 91 -12.84 -3.79 -6.72
CA ASP A 91 -12.33 -4.83 -7.61
C ASP A 91 -11.63 -5.96 -6.84
N GLU A 92 -11.72 -7.18 -7.37
CA GLU A 92 -11.11 -8.38 -6.76
C GLU A 92 -9.59 -8.23 -6.57
N SER A 93 -8.92 -7.49 -7.46
CA SER A 93 -7.49 -7.16 -7.33
C SER A 93 -7.21 -6.36 -6.06
N ILE A 94 -8.02 -5.34 -5.77
CA ILE A 94 -7.87 -4.49 -4.58
C ILE A 94 -8.18 -5.29 -3.31
N ILE A 95 -9.19 -6.18 -3.35
CA ILE A 95 -9.49 -7.07 -2.21
C ILE A 95 -8.28 -7.96 -1.90
N THR A 96 -7.64 -8.50 -2.93
CA THR A 96 -6.43 -9.34 -2.82
C THR A 96 -5.23 -8.53 -2.30
N GLU A 97 -5.07 -7.29 -2.76
CA GLU A 97 -4.03 -6.39 -2.24
C GLU A 97 -4.23 -6.08 -0.76
N ILE A 98 -5.48 -5.83 -0.36
CA ILE A 98 -5.84 -5.55 1.02
C ILE A 98 -5.59 -6.78 1.90
N SER A 99 -5.95 -7.99 1.47
CA SER A 99 -5.69 -9.20 2.25
C SER A 99 -4.19 -9.43 2.47
N LEU A 100 -3.37 -9.25 1.43
CA LEU A 100 -1.91 -9.33 1.55
C LEU A 100 -1.33 -8.24 2.45
N ALA A 101 -1.90 -7.02 2.41
CA ALA A 101 -1.48 -5.93 3.27
C ALA A 101 -1.82 -6.20 4.74
N ILE A 102 -3.00 -6.75 5.04
CA ILE A 102 -3.39 -7.21 6.38
C ILE A 102 -2.39 -8.27 6.88
N GLU A 103 -2.02 -9.23 6.04
CA GLU A 103 -1.04 -10.26 6.39
C GLU A 103 0.34 -9.69 6.70
N GLU A 104 0.85 -8.75 5.89
CA GLU A 104 2.12 -8.06 6.13
C GLU A 104 2.09 -7.28 7.47
N LEU A 105 0.95 -6.71 7.85
CA LEU A 105 0.80 -5.98 9.12
C LEU A 105 0.64 -6.88 10.35
N ASN A 106 0.04 -8.07 10.17
CA ASN A 106 -0.27 -8.99 11.26
C ASN A 106 0.84 -10.02 11.54
N ASN A 107 1.61 -10.43 10.52
CA ASN A 107 2.55 -11.56 10.64
C ASN A 107 3.99 -11.22 10.26
N THR A 108 4.90 -11.35 11.25
CA THR A 108 6.36 -11.30 11.10
C THR A 108 7.02 -12.48 10.34
N LYS A 109 6.29 -13.41 9.70
CA LYS A 109 6.91 -14.66 9.17
C LYS A 109 6.37 -15.26 7.87
N GLN A 110 5.32 -14.76 7.23
CA GLN A 110 4.75 -15.41 6.04
C GLN A 110 5.18 -14.68 4.77
N LYS A 111 6.43 -14.89 4.37
CA LYS A 111 7.07 -14.14 3.27
C LYS A 111 6.67 -14.64 1.87
N SER A 112 6.12 -15.86 1.75
CA SER A 112 6.02 -16.60 0.47
C SER A 112 5.04 -16.02 -0.54
N GLU A 113 3.81 -15.69 -0.14
CA GLU A 113 2.77 -15.18 -1.06
C GLU A 113 3.02 -13.71 -1.42
N LEU A 114 3.47 -12.92 -0.45
CA LEU A 114 3.95 -11.55 -0.62
C LEU A 114 5.15 -11.46 -1.58
N THR A 115 6.10 -12.41 -1.55
CA THR A 115 7.22 -12.42 -2.54
C THR A 115 6.71 -12.60 -3.96
N ASN A 116 5.76 -13.51 -4.18
CA ASN A 116 5.18 -13.72 -5.50
C ASN A 116 4.44 -12.47 -5.99
N TYR A 117 3.69 -11.80 -5.12
CA TYR A 117 3.02 -10.54 -5.46
C TYR A 117 4.03 -9.45 -5.86
N ARG A 118 5.12 -9.29 -5.10
CA ARG A 118 6.17 -8.29 -5.40
C ARG A 118 6.92 -8.61 -6.68
N GLU A 119 7.25 -9.87 -6.92
CA GLU A 119 7.99 -10.29 -8.11
C GLU A 119 7.17 -10.14 -9.40
N ASN A 120 5.85 -10.38 -9.34
CA ASN A 120 4.96 -10.25 -10.49
C ASN A 120 4.63 -8.78 -10.85
N ASN A 121 4.55 -7.89 -9.86
CA ASN A 121 4.11 -6.50 -10.08
C ASN A 121 5.26 -5.49 -10.25
N TYR A 122 6.47 -5.75 -9.73
CA TYR A 122 7.53 -4.73 -9.65
C TYR A 122 8.83 -5.06 -10.41
N LEU A 123 9.08 -6.31 -10.77
CA LEU A 123 10.26 -6.63 -11.57
C LEU A 123 9.88 -6.49 -13.05
N PRO A 124 10.44 -5.52 -13.80
CA PRO A 124 10.39 -5.63 -15.25
C PRO A 124 11.01 -6.99 -15.59
N LYS A 125 10.25 -7.87 -16.27
CA LYS A 125 10.73 -9.18 -16.76
C LYS A 125 12.15 -8.97 -17.26
N LYS A 126 13.15 -9.43 -16.50
CA LYS A 126 14.54 -9.33 -16.92
C LYS A 126 14.59 -10.10 -18.24
N LYS A 127 14.60 -9.38 -19.38
CA LYS A 127 15.04 -9.96 -20.64
C LYS A 127 16.43 -10.48 -20.33
N THR A 128 16.56 -11.80 -20.25
CA THR A 128 17.82 -12.48 -20.07
C THR A 128 18.65 -12.18 -21.32
N PHE A 129 19.37 -11.07 -21.31
CA PHE A 129 20.43 -10.84 -22.28
C PHE A 129 21.48 -11.90 -22.00
N LYS A 130 21.43 -13.00 -22.76
CA LYS A 130 22.51 -13.98 -22.85
C LYS A 130 23.76 -13.20 -23.26
N LYS A 131 24.61 -12.89 -22.28
CA LYS A 131 25.86 -12.16 -22.46
C LYS A 131 26.81 -13.09 -23.21
N GLY A 132 26.82 -13.01 -24.54
CA GLY A 132 27.85 -13.65 -25.35
C GLY A 132 29.21 -13.08 -24.96
N MET A 133 30.12 -13.91 -24.46
CA MET A 133 31.50 -13.52 -24.18
C MET A 133 32.23 -13.28 -25.50
N THR A 134 32.21 -12.06 -26.02
CA THR A 134 33.18 -11.64 -27.04
C THR A 134 34.46 -11.18 -26.33
N LYS A 135 35.54 -11.93 -26.54
CA LYS A 135 36.87 -11.60 -26.03
C LYS A 135 37.30 -10.24 -26.61
N GLN A 136 37.31 -9.19 -25.79
CA GLN A 136 37.89 -7.91 -26.17
C GLN A 136 39.40 -8.09 -26.42
N LYS A 137 39.87 -7.75 -27.62
CA LYS A 137 41.30 -7.71 -27.95
C LYS A 137 41.95 -6.58 -27.15
N ARG A 138 42.90 -6.93 -26.27
CA ARG A 138 43.68 -5.95 -25.49
C ARG A 138 44.71 -5.28 -26.41
N GLY A 139 44.78 -3.96 -26.39
CA GLY A 139 45.74 -3.17 -27.16
C GLY A 139 47.19 -3.31 -26.68
N PRO A 140 48.17 -2.74 -27.40
CA PRO A 140 49.59 -2.91 -27.11
C PRO A 140 49.95 -2.40 -25.72
N LYS A 141 50.71 -3.20 -24.96
CA LYS A 141 51.28 -2.79 -23.67
C LYS A 141 52.73 -2.40 -23.85
N LEU A 142 53.11 -1.25 -23.28
CA LEU A 142 54.49 -0.81 -23.17
C LEU A 142 55.24 -1.74 -22.19
N ILE A 143 56.32 -2.34 -22.67
CA ILE A 143 57.28 -3.10 -21.85
C ILE A 143 58.33 -2.09 -21.38
N LYS A 144 58.53 -1.96 -20.07
CA LYS A 144 59.66 -1.20 -19.52
C LYS A 144 60.89 -2.11 -19.49
N TYR A 145 62.00 -1.62 -20.03
CA TYR A 145 63.32 -2.20 -19.79
C TYR A 145 63.92 -1.47 -18.59
N ASP A 146 64.42 -2.24 -17.62
CA ASP A 146 65.27 -1.70 -16.56
C ASP A 146 66.71 -1.65 -17.09
N LEU A 147 67.37 -0.50 -16.91
CA LEU A 147 68.77 -0.22 -17.23
C LEU A 147 69.68 -0.68 -16.07
#